data_AF-A0A5B7JJM7-F1
#
_entry.id   AF-A0A5B7JJM7-F1
#
_cell.length_a   1.000
_cell.length_b   1.000
_cell.length_c   1.000
_cell.angle_alpha   90.00
_cell.angle_beta   90.00
_cell.angle_gamma   90.00
#
_symmetry.space_group_name_H-M   'P 1'
#
loop_
_entity.id
_entity.type
_entity.pdbx_description
1 polymer ?
#
loop_
_entity_poly.entity_id
_entity_poly.type
_entity_poly.pdbx_seq_one_letter_code
_entity_poly.pdbx_strand_id
1 'polypeptide(L)' 'MGEVRSVRVGLMAASCCQHVPNTKTVLVGSWDNNVYRYSLEYGQVSLLLRAHSDAISCLQWTNGTLVTGEPL' A
#
# COMPACT_ATOMS: atom_id res chain seq x y z
N MET A 1 17.77 -7.19 18.19
CA MET A 1 17.93 -7.62 16.79
C MET A 1 16.64 -7.30 16.06
N GLY A 2 16.68 -6.49 15.01
CA GLY A 2 15.55 -6.27 14.11
C GLY A 2 15.62 -7.23 12.93
N GLU A 3 14.47 -7.71 12.46
CA GLU A 3 14.37 -8.50 11.23
C GLU A 3 14.13 -7.55 10.05
N VAL A 4 14.86 -7.74 8.94
CA VAL A 4 14.63 -7.04 7.67
C VAL A 4 14.03 -8.04 6.68
N ARG A 5 12.90 -7.66 6.07
CA ARG A 5 12.23 -8.44 5.03
C ARG A 5 12.19 -7.63 3.73
N SER A 6 12.31 -8.32 2.61
CA SER A 6 12.10 -7.74 1.27
C SER A 6 10.96 -8.50 0.59
N VAL A 7 10.07 -7.75 -0.07
CA VAL A 7 8.91 -8.32 -0.76
C VAL A 7 8.61 -7.50 -2.01
N ARG A 8 8.18 -8.18 -3.07
CA ARG A 8 7.65 -7.51 -4.25
C ARG A 8 6.18 -7.16 -3.99
N VAL A 9 5.85 -5.88 -4.08
CA VAL A 9 4.49 -5.41 -3.83
C VAL A 9 3.59 -5.57 -5.07
N GLY A 10 4.05 -5.06 -6.21
CA GLY A 10 3.24 -5.00 -7.42
C GLY A 10 4.03 -5.22 -8.70
N LEU A 11 3.42 -4.84 -9.82
CA LEU A 11 4.01 -4.98 -11.14
C LEU A 11 4.95 -3.81 -11.44
N MET A 12 4.66 -2.63 -10.91
CA MET A 12 5.44 -1.41 -11.07
C MET A 12 5.97 -0.89 -9.71
N ALA A 13 6.64 0.27 -9.75
CA ALA A 13 7.24 0.88 -8.57
C ALA A 13 6.19 1.26 -7.51
N ALA A 14 6.52 1.01 -6.24
CA ALA A 14 5.79 1.58 -5.12
C ALA A 14 6.08 3.08 -5.04
N SER A 15 5.03 3.91 -4.91
CA SER A 15 5.14 5.37 -4.84
C SER A 15 4.96 5.91 -3.43
N CYS A 16 4.16 5.24 -2.61
CA CYS A 16 3.82 5.67 -1.27
C CYS A 16 3.41 4.47 -0.41
N CYS A 17 3.50 4.60 0.91
CA CYS A 17 3.02 3.57 1.83
C CYS A 17 2.55 4.18 3.15
N GLN A 18 1.68 3.44 3.84
CA GLN A 18 1.15 3.85 5.13
C GLN A 18 0.79 2.66 6.00
N HIS A 19 1.20 2.69 7.26
CA HIS A 19 0.76 1.71 8.27
C HIS A 19 -0.68 2.00 8.70
N VAL A 20 -1.49 0.95 8.83
CA VAL A 20 -2.86 1.06 9.36
C VAL A 20 -2.79 0.92 10.89
N PRO A 21 -3.14 1.96 11.67
CA PRO A 21 -2.99 1.97 13.12
C PRO A 21 -3.67 0.77 13.80
N ASN A 22 -3.03 0.22 14.83
CA ASN A 22 -3.51 -0.94 15.61
C ASN A 22 -3.71 -2.23 14.80
N THR A 23 -3.10 -2.33 13.61
CA THR A 23 -3.13 -3.56 12.80
C THR A 23 -1.74 -4.00 12.41
N LYS A 24 -1.63 -5.22 11.86
CA LYS A 24 -0.42 -5.74 11.23
C LYS A 24 -0.43 -5.50 9.71
N THR A 25 -0.95 -4.35 9.28
CA THR A 25 -1.14 -4.03 7.86
C THR A 25 -0.38 -2.77 7.46
N VAL A 26 0.31 -2.83 6.32
CA VAL A 26 0.81 -1.66 5.59
C VAL A 26 0.08 -1.61 4.25
N LEU A 27 -0.43 -0.44 3.90
CA LEU A 27 -0.97 -0.14 2.58
C LEU A 27 0.15 0.45 1.72
N VAL A 28 0.19 0.07 0.45
CA VAL A 28 1.21 0.53 -0.49
C VAL A 28 0.53 0.95 -1.78
N GLY A 29 0.78 2.17 -2.23
CA GLY A 29 0.34 2.67 -3.53
C GLY A 29 1.40 2.38 -4.59
N SER A 30 0.95 2.11 -5.81
CA SER A 30 1.81 1.70 -6.92
C SER A 30 1.53 2.51 -8.19
N TRP A 31 2.53 2.57 -9.07
CA TRP A 31 2.43 3.13 -10.42
C TRP A 31 1.59 2.26 -11.37
N ASP A 32 1.21 1.04 -10.95
CA ASP A 32 0.25 0.21 -11.69
C ASP A 32 -1.22 0.52 -11.33
N ASN A 33 -1.46 1.66 -10.67
CA ASN A 33 -2.76 2.22 -10.27
C ASN A 33 -3.46 1.49 -9.12
N ASN A 34 -2.77 0.56 -8.47
CA ASN A 34 -3.34 -0.27 -7.41
C ASN A 34 -2.83 0.10 -6.02
N VAL A 35 -3.71 -0.09 -5.04
CA VAL A 35 -3.36 -0.21 -3.62
C VAL A 35 -3.16 -1.69 -3.30
N TYR A 36 -2.03 -1.98 -2.68
CA TYR A 36 -1.70 -3.28 -2.14
C TYR A 36 -1.77 -3.27 -0.62
N ARG A 37 -2.14 -4.42 -0.06
CA ARG A 37 -2.09 -4.70 1.35
C ARG A 37 -0.93 -5.65 1.64
N TYR A 38 0.03 -5.18 2.44
CA TYR A 38 1.11 -5.99 2.99
C TYR A 38 0.80 -6.39 4.44
N SER A 39 0.78 -7.70 4.71
CA SER A 39 0.65 -8.25 6.07
C SER A 39 2.03 -8.35 6.73
N LEU A 40 2.22 -7.63 7.83
CA LEU A 40 3.40 -7.73 8.68
C LEU A 40 3.47 -9.07 9.42
N GLU A 41 2.33 -9.71 9.67
CA GLU A 41 2.24 -11.00 10.36
C GLU A 41 2.75 -12.13 9.45
N TYR A 42 2.23 -12.19 8.22
CA TYR A 42 2.52 -13.28 7.27
C TYR A 42 3.63 -12.95 6.27
N GLY A 43 4.07 -11.68 6.19
CA GLY A 43 5.06 -11.25 5.20
C GLY A 43 4.56 -11.34 3.76
N GLN A 44 3.24 -11.22 3.54
CA GLN A 44 2.60 -11.41 2.23
C GLN A 44 1.95 -10.14 1.71
N VAL A 45 1.99 -9.98 0.39
CA VAL A 45 1.30 -8.90 -0.32
C VAL A 45 0.06 -9.45 -1.02
N SER A 46 -1.03 -8.69 -0.96
CA SER A 46 -2.27 -8.96 -1.68
C SER A 46 -2.74 -7.68 -2.37
N LEU A 47 -3.27 -7.79 -3.59
CA LEU A 47 -4.00 -6.69 -4.23
C LEU A 47 -5.23 -6.35 -3.38
N LEU A 48 -5.40 -5.09 -3.02
CA LEU A 48 -6.56 -4.64 -2.25
C LEU A 48 -7.60 -3.98 -3.16
N LEU A 49 -7.17 -3.06 -4.01
CA LEU A 49 -8.06 -2.22 -4.83
C LEU A 49 -7.28 -1.64 -6.02
N ARG A 50 -7.92 -1.56 -7.20
CA ARG A 50 -7.51 -0.66 -8.27
C ARG A 50 -8.18 0.70 -8.03
N ALA A 51 -7.43 1.67 -7.53
CA ALA A 51 -8.00 2.90 -6.99
C ALA A 51 -8.17 4.01 -8.03
N HIS A 52 -7.31 4.02 -9.05
CA HIS A 52 -7.17 5.14 -9.99
C HIS A 52 -6.98 4.67 -11.43
N SER A 53 -7.09 5.61 -12.37
CA SER A 53 -6.78 5.39 -13.79
C SER A 53 -5.31 5.68 -14.12
N ASP A 54 -4.62 6.39 -13.24
CA ASP A 54 -3.17 6.63 -13.28
C ASP A 54 -2.51 6.18 -11.95
N ALA A 55 -1.21 6.44 -11.81
CA ALA A 55 -0.40 6.09 -10.66
C ALA A 55 -0.99 6.62 -9.35
N ILE A 56 -0.84 5.86 -8.26
CA ILE A 56 -1.16 6.39 -6.93
C ILE A 56 -0.04 7.33 -6.49
N SER A 57 -0.36 8.57 -6.13
CA SER A 57 0.62 9.57 -5.66
C SER A 57 0.71 9.64 -4.13
N CYS A 58 -0.38 9.38 -3.42
CA CYS A 58 -0.44 9.45 -1.97
C CYS A 58 -1.55 8.56 -1.36
N LEU A 59 -1.40 8.24 -0.08
CA LEU A 59 -2.35 7.49 0.74
C LEU A 59 -2.54 8.17 2.10
N GLN A 60 -3.78 8.17 2.62
CA GLN A 60 -4.08 8.56 4.00
C GLN A 60 -5.17 7.68 4.62
N TRP A 61 -4.82 6.93 5.66
CA TRP A 61 -5.76 6.19 6.50
C TRP A 61 -6.24 7.07 7.65
N THR A 62 -7.55 7.25 7.75
CA THR A 62 -8.18 8.05 8.80
C THR A 62 -9.54 7.48 9.16
N ASN A 63 -9.80 7.26 10.46
CA ASN A 63 -11.10 6.83 10.97
C ASN A 63 -11.74 5.65 10.20
N GLY A 64 -10.95 4.63 9.86
CA GLY A 64 -11.43 3.46 9.12
C GLY A 64 -11.60 3.65 7.61
N THR A 65 -11.21 4.81 7.09
CA THR A 65 -11.30 5.18 5.67
C THR A 65 -9.90 5.32 5.08
N LEU A 66 -9.70 4.76 3.90
CA LEU A 66 -8.53 5.04 3.07
C LEU A 66 -8.88 6.14 2.05
N VAL A 67 -8.09 7.21 2.03
CA VAL A 67 -8.09 8.22 0.99
C VAL A 67 -6.88 7.98 0.08
N THR A 68 -7.08 8.04 -1.23
CA THR A 68 -6.04 7.89 -2.25
C THR A 68 -6.04 9.10 -3.18
N GLY A 69 -4.88 9.41 -3.77
CA GLY A 69 -4.76 10.43 -4.81
C GLY A 69 -4.01 9.90 -6.03
N GLU A 70 -4.35 10.43 -7.21
CA GLU A 70 -3.58 10.31 -8.45
C GLU A 70 -2.97 11.66 -8.83
N PRO A 71 -1.83 11.72 -9.54
CA PRO A 71 -1.35 12.94 -10.18
C PRO A 71 -2.44 13.49 -11.13
N LEU A 72 -2.59 14.82 -11.18
CA LEU A 72 -3.44 15.47 -12.18
C LEU A 72 -2.89 15.28 -13.60
#